data_AF-A0A4Q6E851-F1
#
_entry.id   AF-A0A4Q6E851-F1
#
_cell.length_a   1.000
_cell.length_b   1.000
_cell.length_c   1.000
_cell.angle_alpha   90.00
_cell.angle_beta   90.00
_cell.angle_gamma   90.00
#
_symmetry.space_group_name_H-M   'P 1'
#
loop_
_entity.id
_entity.type
_entity.pdbx_description
1 polymer ?
#
loop_
_entity_poly.entity_id
_entity_poly.type
_entity_poly.pdbx_seq_one_letter_code
_entity_poly.pdbx_strand_id
1 'polypeptide(L)' 'YKAGTNAALYAGAIHYSDGIALGSENIDEEVLNYVKNSHKPVLDYNSTLDTENYYNFYDEIASEELAHVV' A
#
# COMPACT_ATOMS: atom_id res chain seq x y z
N TYR A 1 8.64 19.04 12.33
CA TYR A 1 7.38 18.79 11.60
C TYR A 1 7.59 19.09 10.13
N LYS A 2 7.15 18.21 9.22
CA LYS A 2 7.15 18.45 7.77
C LYS A 2 5.95 19.34 7.37
N ALA A 3 5.99 19.94 6.18
CA ALA A 3 4.85 20.68 5.64
C ALA A 3 3.64 19.76 5.41
N GLY A 4 2.42 20.27 5.63
CA GLY A 4 1.18 19.54 5.38
C GLY A 4 0.85 19.48 3.89
N THR A 5 1.41 18.50 3.18
CA THR A 5 1.15 18.24 1.75
C THR A 5 0.35 16.96 1.58
N ASN A 6 -0.25 16.78 0.40
CA ASN A 6 -0.90 15.51 0.05
C ASN A 6 0.08 14.33 0.15
N ALA A 7 1.32 14.51 -0.29
CA ALA A 7 2.36 13.49 -0.17
C ALA A 7 2.69 13.14 1.30
N ALA A 8 2.71 14.13 2.19
CA ALA A 8 2.92 13.89 3.63
C ALA A 8 1.76 13.12 4.27
N LEU A 9 0.52 13.35 3.83
CA LEU A 9 -0.64 12.57 4.26
C LEU A 9 -0.51 11.10 3.84
N TYR A 10 -0.17 10.84 2.57
CA TYR A 10 0.06 9.48 2.08
C TYR A 10 1.25 8.80 2.75
N ALA A 11 2.33 9.53 3.06
CA ALA A 11 3.46 8.98 3.81
C ALA A 11 3.03 8.44 5.18
N GLY A 12 2.14 9.16 5.88
CA GLY A 12 1.56 8.70 7.14
C GLY A 12 0.69 7.45 6.96
N ALA A 13 -0.21 7.45 5.97
CA ALA A 13 -1.03 6.29 5.67
C ALA A 13 -0.17 5.05 5.36
N ILE A 14 0.80 5.19 4.44
CA ILE A 14 1.75 4.13 4.09
C ILE A 14 2.50 3.62 5.31
N HIS A 15 2.91 4.49 6.24
CA HIS A 15 3.64 4.09 7.44
C HIS A 15 2.82 3.17 8.36
N TYR A 16 1.52 3.42 8.50
CA TYR A 16 0.64 2.69 9.42
C TYR A 16 -0.23 1.59 8.77
N SER A 17 -0.14 1.38 7.45
CA SER A 17 -0.81 0.27 6.76
C SER A 17 0.01 -1.01 6.75
N ASP A 18 -0.62 -2.17 6.58
CA ASP A 18 0.11 -3.45 6.40
C ASP A 18 0.33 -3.82 4.93
N GLY A 19 -0.48 -3.26 4.02
CA GLY A 19 -0.31 -3.38 2.57
C GLY A 19 -0.82 -2.15 1.81
N ILE A 20 -0.48 -2.06 0.53
CA ILE A 20 -0.73 -0.86 -0.29
C ILE A 20 -1.33 -1.27 -1.64
N ALA A 21 -2.52 -0.78 -1.98
CA ALA A 21 -3.11 -0.93 -3.31
C ALA A 21 -3.03 0.40 -4.07
N LEU A 22 -2.43 0.39 -5.27
CA LEU A 22 -2.30 1.59 -6.10
C LEU A 22 -3.61 1.88 -6.84
N GLY A 23 -4.33 2.92 -6.43
CA GLY A 23 -5.65 3.26 -6.99
C GLY A 23 -5.65 4.06 -8.30
N SER A 24 -4.49 4.31 -8.91
CA SER A 24 -4.38 5.07 -10.17
C SER A 24 -3.11 4.69 -10.94
N GLU A 25 -3.16 4.79 -12.27
CA GLU A 25 -1.96 4.75 -13.12
C GLU A 25 -1.03 5.95 -12.89
N ASN A 26 -1.60 7.09 -12.49
CA ASN A 26 -0.89 8.37 -12.38
C ASN A 26 -0.82 8.82 -10.92
N ILE A 27 0.16 8.28 -10.18
CA ILE A 27 0.42 8.63 -8.79
C ILE A 27 1.62 9.58 -8.73
N ASP A 28 1.56 10.54 -7.82
CA ASP A 28 2.65 11.47 -7.52
C ASP A 28 3.97 10.72 -7.22
N GLU A 29 5.08 11.18 -7.82
CA GLU A 29 6.38 10.51 -7.72
C GLU A 29 6.92 10.44 -6.28
N GLU A 30 6.63 11.44 -5.45
CA GLU A 30 7.03 11.45 -4.04
C GLU A 30 6.29 10.35 -3.27
N VAL A 31 5.00 10.18 -3.54
CA VAL A 31 4.18 9.09 -2.98
C VAL A 31 4.71 7.73 -3.43
N LEU A 32 5.02 7.55 -4.71
CA LEU A 32 5.61 6.30 -5.21
C LEU A 32 6.95 5.99 -4.55
N ASN A 33 7.76 7.00 -4.26
CA ASN A 33 9.00 6.82 -3.50
C ASN A 33 8.74 6.36 -2.06
N TYR A 34 7.70 6.89 -1.39
CA TYR A 34 7.31 6.39 -0.07
C TYR A 34 6.85 4.93 -0.11
N VAL A 35 6.07 4.54 -1.13
CA VAL A 35 5.64 3.15 -1.33
C VAL A 35 6.87 2.24 -1.50
N LYS A 36 7.78 2.56 -2.41
CA LYS A 36 9.00 1.77 -2.66
C LYS A 36 9.86 1.60 -1.41
N ASN A 37 9.98 2.65 -0.59
CA ASN A 37 10.80 2.62 0.63
C ASN A 37 10.09 1.94 1.82
N SER A 38 8.79 1.65 1.72
CA SER A 38 8.04 1.01 2.80
C SER A 38 8.37 -0.47 2.98
N HIS A 39 8.82 -1.15 1.92
CA HIS A 39 9.04 -2.60 1.86
C HIS A 39 7.81 -3.43 2.25
N LYS A 40 6.61 -2.86 2.07
CA LYS A 40 5.32 -3.53 2.33
C LYS A 40 4.81 -4.21 1.06
N PRO A 41 3.91 -5.21 1.17
CA PRO A 41 3.19 -5.75 0.03
C PRO A 41 2.47 -4.64 -0.77
N VAL A 42 2.58 -4.69 -2.10
CA VAL A 42 1.97 -3.71 -3.01
C VAL A 42 1.17 -4.42 -4.09
N LEU A 43 -0.10 -4.05 -4.25
CA LEU A 43 -0.95 -4.41 -5.38
C LEU A 43 -0.91 -3.28 -6.41
N ASP A 44 -0.37 -3.55 -7.60
CA ASP A 44 -0.30 -2.57 -8.68
C ASP A 44 -1.68 -2.24 -9.25
N TYR A 45 -1.82 -1.07 -9.87
CA TYR A 45 -3.11 -0.56 -10.34
C TYR A 45 -3.84 -1.52 -11.28
N ASN A 46 -3.15 -2.14 -12.24
CA ASN A 46 -3.82 -3.04 -13.18
C ASN A 46 -4.37 -4.26 -12.46
N SER A 47 -3.62 -4.79 -11.50
CA SER A 47 -4.07 -5.89 -10.66
C SER A 47 -5.26 -5.50 -9.76
N THR A 48 -5.40 -4.23 -9.37
CA THR A 48 -6.58 -3.77 -8.62
C THR A 48 -7.90 -3.79 -9.40
N LEU A 49 -7.83 -3.84 -10.74
CA LEU A 49 -9.03 -3.88 -11.59
C LEU A 49 -9.70 -5.26 -11.60
N ASP A 50 -8.94 -6.29 -11.26
CA ASP A 50 -9.43 -7.64 -11.11
C ASP A 50 -9.81 -7.93 -9.65
N THR A 51 -11.04 -8.40 -9.46
CA THR A 51 -11.60 -8.60 -8.12
C THR A 51 -10.95 -9.78 -7.39
N GLU A 52 -10.52 -10.82 -8.11
CA GLU A 52 -9.86 -11.98 -7.52
C GLU A 52 -8.47 -11.62 -7.01
N ASN A 53 -7.69 -10.86 -7.79
CA ASN A 53 -6.41 -10.32 -7.36
C ASN A 53 -6.54 -9.44 -6.11
N TYR A 54 -7.58 -8.61 -6.04
CA TYR A 54 -7.83 -7.75 -4.89
C TYR A 54 -8.14 -8.57 -3.63
N TYR A 55 -8.99 -9.61 -3.72
CA TYR A 55 -9.28 -10.50 -2.60
C TYR A 55 -8.05 -11.29 -2.16
N ASN A 56 -7.31 -11.88 -3.10
CA ASN A 56 -6.11 -12.66 -2.79
C ASN A 56 -5.07 -11.84 -2.04
N PHE A 57 -4.89 -10.56 -2.41
CA PHE A 57 -3.99 -9.65 -1.72
C PHE A 57 -4.40 -9.40 -0.26
N TYR A 58 -5.70 -9.23 0.01
CA TYR A 58 -6.19 -9.08 1.38
C TYR A 58 -6.02 -10.38 2.20
N ASP A 59 -6.30 -11.53 1.59
CA ASP A 59 -6.13 -12.83 2.25
C ASP A 59 -4.65 -13.10 2.59
N GLU A 60 -3.71 -12.71 1.71
CA GLU A 60 -2.27 -12.79 1.95
C GLU A 60 -1.87 -11.95 3.17
N ILE A 61 -2.25 -10.67 3.21
CA ILE A 61 -1.94 -9.76 4.33
C ILE A 61 -2.53 -10.29 5.65
N ALA A 62 -3.79 -10.70 5.65
CA ALA A 62 -4.46 -11.21 6.85
C ALA A 62 -3.83 -12.52 7.35
N SER A 63 -3.35 -13.37 6.43
CA SER A 63 -2.70 -14.64 6.77
C SER A 63 -1.28 -14.44 7.30
N GLU A 64 -0.52 -13.48 6.75
CA GLU A 64 0.79 -13.08 7.28
C GLU A 64 0.69 -12.56 8.71
N GLU A 65 -0.32 -11.73 9.00
CA GLU A 65 -0.58 -11.23 10.36
C GLU A 65 -0.85 -12.38 11.34
N LEU A 66 -1.70 -13.34 10.96
CA LEU A 66 -1.98 -14.53 11.76
C LEU A 66 -0.73 -15.36 12.06
N ALA A 67 0.18 -15.51 11.08
CA ALA A 67 1.42 -16.26 11.26
C ALA A 67 2.40 -15.59 12.25
N HIS A 68 2.33 -14.27 12.42
CA HIS A 68 3.18 -13.53 13.37
C HIS A 68 2.68 -13.53 14.82
N VAL A 69 1.42 -13.91 15.05
CA VAL A 69 0.77 -13.92 16.38
C VAL A 69 0.88 -15.27 17.09
N VAL A 70 1.32 -16.33 16.40
CA VAL A 70 1.39 -17.72 16.91
C VAL A 70 2.79 -18.11 17.38
#